data_AF-A0A6N9NYJ6-F1
#
_entry.id   AF-A0A6N9NYJ6-F1
#
_cell.length_a   1.000
_cell.length_b   1.000
_cell.length_c   1.000
_cell.angle_alpha   90.00
_cell.angle_beta   90.00
_cell.angle_gamma   90.00
#
_symmetry.space_group_name_H-M   'P 1'
#
loop_
_entity.id
_entity.type
_entity.pdbx_description
1 polymer ?
#
loop_
_entity_poly.entity_id
_entity_poly.type
_entity_poly.pdbx_seq_one_letter_code
_entity_poly.pdbx_strand_id
1 'polypeptide(L)'
;MKNYTIDMIQAMTETDAAAIALEKLDVKGHTVYLVDFGGYFGYSCLVFKNGHHIYYANDYELHHKWRKATQKQLREVYVEKLGNILFTLEEIASPLSYYAEYERRSRYLHNYYGMQEDNISLFDAGGTKQEVEERKKKIATMIFNPVGFAYYTNADFVREHVALFQRLEAARDAMRDNFEYWKSAFKYEMANHEYAINWQADWDTLSAFGNIQYHGHDENEVEQYFDELHFTETQRKAYWAARREYMREANS
;
A
#
# COMPACT_ATOMS: atom_id res chain seq x y z
N MET A 1 -34.01 -2.31 -8.90
CA MET A 1 -32.55 -2.54 -8.75
C MET A 1 -32.24 -2.61 -7.27
N LYS A 2 -31.42 -3.58 -6.84
CA LYS A 2 -30.94 -3.68 -5.46
C LYS A 2 -29.97 -2.51 -5.24
N ASN A 3 -30.19 -1.71 -4.20
CA ASN A 3 -29.34 -0.55 -3.91
C ASN A 3 -28.18 -1.02 -3.04
N TYR A 4 -26.99 -1.18 -3.61
CA TYR A 4 -25.79 -1.58 -2.87
C TYR A 4 -25.13 -0.36 -2.23
N THR A 5 -24.84 -0.43 -0.94
CA THR A 5 -23.95 0.52 -0.25
C THR A 5 -22.53 -0.03 -0.22
N ILE A 6 -21.54 0.81 0.11
CA ILE A 6 -20.16 0.35 0.26
C ILE A 6 -20.03 -0.71 1.36
N ASP A 7 -20.70 -0.51 2.50
CA ASP A 7 -20.67 -1.47 3.62
C ASP A 7 -21.26 -2.84 3.21
N MET A 8 -22.34 -2.83 2.42
CA MET A 8 -22.92 -4.06 1.89
C MET A 8 -21.95 -4.79 0.96
N ILE A 9 -21.20 -4.06 0.14
CA ILE A 9 -20.22 -4.64 -0.79
C ILE A 9 -19.00 -5.18 -0.03
N GLN A 10 -18.47 -4.41 0.94
CA GLN A 10 -17.29 -4.82 1.73
C GLN A 10 -17.57 -6.00 2.66
N ALA A 11 -18.83 -6.21 3.06
CA ALA A 11 -19.26 -7.35 3.86
C ALA A 11 -19.60 -8.60 3.03
N MET A 12 -19.45 -8.57 1.70
CA MET A 12 -19.77 -9.71 0.84
C MET A 12 -18.83 -10.89 1.08
N THR A 13 -19.40 -12.08 1.19
CA THR A 13 -18.60 -13.30 1.15
C THR A 13 -18.18 -13.62 -0.29
N GLU A 14 -17.15 -14.47 -0.45
CA GLU A 14 -16.74 -14.94 -1.77
C GLU A 14 -17.89 -15.67 -2.49
N THR A 15 -18.73 -16.39 -1.75
CA THR A 15 -19.91 -17.07 -2.29
C THR A 15 -20.95 -16.08 -2.81
N ASP A 16 -21.21 -15.00 -2.08
CA ASP A 16 -22.13 -13.95 -2.51
C ASP A 16 -21.64 -13.26 -3.79
N ALA A 17 -20.33 -12.97 -3.85
CA ALA A 17 -19.71 -12.35 -5.02
C ALA A 17 -19.77 -13.28 -6.24
N ALA A 18 -19.43 -14.56 -6.06
CA ALA A 18 -19.49 -15.56 -7.11
C ALA A 18 -20.91 -15.75 -7.67
N ALA A 19 -21.95 -15.66 -6.82
CA ALA A 19 -23.34 -15.85 -7.22
C ALA A 19 -23.86 -14.76 -8.17
N ILE A 20 -23.27 -13.56 -8.13
CA ILE A 20 -23.67 -12.41 -8.95
C ILE A 20 -22.62 -11.99 -9.98
N ALA A 21 -21.53 -12.75 -10.09
CA ALA A 21 -20.43 -12.44 -10.99
C ALA A 21 -20.82 -12.64 -12.46
N LEU A 22 -20.42 -11.68 -13.30
CA LEU A 22 -20.46 -11.79 -14.75
C LEU A 22 -19.24 -12.57 -15.27
N GLU A 23 -18.09 -12.40 -14.62
CA GLU A 23 -16.84 -13.05 -14.99
C GLU A 23 -16.01 -13.32 -13.72
N LYS A 24 -15.25 -14.42 -13.74
CA LYS A 24 -14.24 -14.76 -12.73
C LYS A 24 -12.86 -14.74 -13.39
N LEU A 25 -11.91 -14.06 -12.77
CA LEU A 25 -10.52 -13.98 -13.20
C LEU A 25 -9.59 -14.48 -12.09
N ASP A 26 -8.38 -14.86 -12.49
CA ASP A 26 -7.23 -15.01 -11.59
C ASP A 26 -6.21 -13.92 -11.93
N VAL A 27 -5.80 -13.15 -10.92
CA VAL A 27 -4.70 -12.20 -11.04
C VAL A 27 -3.70 -12.49 -9.94
N LYS A 28 -2.55 -13.09 -10.32
CA LYS A 28 -1.46 -13.43 -9.40
C LYS A 28 -1.96 -14.28 -8.22
N GLY A 29 -2.81 -15.26 -8.50
CA GLY A 29 -3.39 -16.15 -7.50
C GLY A 29 -4.48 -15.51 -6.63
N HIS A 30 -4.92 -14.28 -6.91
CA HIS A 30 -6.09 -13.66 -6.30
C HIS A 30 -7.29 -13.91 -7.20
N THR A 31 -8.40 -14.31 -6.59
CA THR A 31 -9.67 -14.49 -7.30
C THR A 31 -10.33 -13.13 -7.47
N VAL A 32 -10.70 -12.77 -8.69
CA VAL A 32 -11.36 -11.50 -8.99
C VAL A 32 -12.71 -11.76 -9.63
N TYR A 33 -13.77 -11.20 -9.05
CA TYR A 33 -15.12 -11.26 -9.60
C TYR A 33 -15.49 -9.92 -10.22
N LEU A 34 -15.84 -9.94 -11.50
CA LEU A 34 -16.41 -8.78 -12.18
C LEU A 34 -17.92 -8.84 -12.04
N VAL A 35 -18.50 -7.79 -11.47
CA VAL A 35 -19.92 -7.73 -11.10
C VAL A 35 -20.50 -6.42 -11.64
N ASP A 36 -21.74 -6.45 -12.11
CA ASP A 36 -22.50 -5.22 -12.38
C ASP A 36 -23.50 -4.97 -11.25
N PHE A 37 -23.14 -4.05 -10.36
CA PHE A 37 -24.02 -3.62 -9.27
C PHE A 37 -25.13 -2.66 -9.73
N GLY A 38 -25.03 -2.15 -10.97
CA GLY A 38 -25.81 -1.01 -11.45
C GLY A 38 -25.58 0.25 -10.61
N GLY A 39 -26.40 1.27 -10.85
CA GLY A 39 -26.42 2.48 -10.03
C GLY A 39 -25.06 3.18 -9.92
N TYR A 40 -24.63 3.48 -8.69
CA TYR A 40 -23.40 4.22 -8.46
C TYR A 40 -22.13 3.40 -8.73
N PHE A 41 -22.12 2.14 -8.29
CA PHE A 41 -20.97 1.23 -8.36
C PHE A 41 -20.80 0.59 -9.74
N GLY A 42 -21.89 0.31 -10.47
CA GLY A 42 -21.85 -0.16 -11.85
C GLY A 42 -21.00 -1.43 -12.03
N TYR A 43 -20.33 -1.53 -13.16
CA TYR A 43 -19.38 -2.59 -13.49
C TYR A 43 -18.11 -2.47 -12.65
N SER A 44 -17.92 -3.35 -11.67
CA SER A 44 -16.86 -3.28 -10.66
C SER A 44 -16.09 -4.59 -10.53
N CYS A 45 -14.90 -4.54 -9.95
CA CYS A 45 -14.12 -5.71 -9.59
C CYS A 45 -14.05 -5.89 -8.06
N LEU A 46 -14.33 -7.11 -7.61
CA LEU A 46 -14.17 -7.55 -6.22
C LEU A 46 -13.00 -8.53 -6.13
N VAL A 47 -12.10 -8.32 -5.17
CA VAL A 47 -10.86 -9.09 -5.04
C VAL A 47 -10.90 -9.99 -3.81
N PHE A 48 -10.62 -11.28 -3.98
CA PHE A 48 -10.61 -12.28 -2.91
C PHE A 48 -9.32 -13.09 -2.92
N LYS A 49 -8.94 -13.56 -1.74
CA LYS A 49 -7.82 -14.49 -1.55
C LYS A 49 -8.05 -15.32 -0.30
N ASN A 50 -7.85 -16.63 -0.39
CA ASN A 50 -8.06 -17.58 0.71
C ASN A 50 -9.45 -17.47 1.37
N GLY A 51 -10.52 -17.20 0.60
CA GLY A 51 -11.87 -17.03 1.14
C GLY A 51 -12.20 -15.64 1.67
N HIS A 52 -11.22 -14.74 1.76
CA HIS A 52 -11.37 -13.41 2.38
C HIS A 52 -11.47 -12.30 1.34
N HIS A 53 -12.31 -11.30 1.62
CA HIS A 53 -12.52 -10.13 0.77
C HIS A 53 -11.41 -9.09 0.98
N ILE A 54 -10.57 -8.88 -0.02
CA ILE A 54 -9.51 -7.86 -0.05
C ILE A 54 -10.11 -6.54 -0.53
N TYR A 55 -11.12 -6.02 0.17
CA TYR A 55 -11.96 -4.93 -0.32
C TYR A 55 -11.22 -3.60 -0.57
N TYR A 56 -10.04 -3.39 0.03
CA TYR A 56 -9.17 -2.24 -0.31
C TYR A 56 -8.54 -2.35 -1.71
N ALA A 57 -8.48 -3.54 -2.29
CA ALA A 57 -8.00 -3.77 -3.66
C ALA A 57 -9.10 -3.67 -4.70
N ASN A 58 -10.38 -3.63 -4.30
CA ASN A 58 -11.51 -3.47 -5.22
C ASN A 58 -11.35 -2.22 -6.10
N ASP A 59 -12.04 -2.23 -7.23
CA ASP A 59 -12.22 -1.04 -8.05
C ASP A 59 -13.64 -0.96 -8.59
N TYR A 60 -14.18 0.25 -8.63
CA TYR A 60 -15.58 0.49 -8.92
C TYR A 60 -15.72 1.42 -10.13
N GLU A 61 -16.77 1.25 -10.94
CA GLU A 61 -17.02 2.11 -12.11
C GLU A 61 -17.07 3.59 -11.74
N LEU A 62 -17.51 3.90 -10.51
CA LEU A 62 -17.61 5.26 -9.98
C LEU A 62 -16.30 6.05 -10.09
N HIS A 63 -15.13 5.41 -9.97
CA HIS A 63 -13.81 6.04 -10.06
C HIS A 63 -13.42 6.38 -11.51
N HIS A 64 -14.14 5.82 -12.49
CA HIS A 64 -13.81 5.86 -13.91
C HIS A 64 -14.87 6.59 -14.75
N LYS A 65 -15.89 7.19 -14.12
CA LYS A 65 -17.01 7.86 -14.81
C LYS A 65 -16.57 8.98 -15.77
N TRP A 66 -15.44 9.64 -15.48
CA TRP A 66 -14.85 10.65 -16.36
C TRP A 66 -14.40 10.10 -17.72
N ARG A 67 -14.21 8.79 -17.86
CA ARG A 67 -13.74 8.13 -19.09
C ARG A 67 -14.87 7.71 -20.04
N LYS A 68 -16.14 7.69 -19.60
CA LYS A 68 -17.26 7.04 -20.32
C LYS A 68 -16.86 5.66 -20.89
N ALA A 69 -16.08 4.90 -20.13
CA ALA A 69 -15.47 3.66 -20.58
C ALA A 69 -16.52 2.55 -20.73
N THR A 70 -16.39 1.75 -21.77
CA THR A 70 -17.16 0.51 -21.92
C THR A 70 -16.73 -0.52 -20.88
N GLN A 71 -17.58 -1.53 -20.58
CA GLN A 71 -17.23 -2.62 -19.68
C GLN A 71 -15.92 -3.32 -20.09
N LYS A 72 -15.69 -3.49 -21.40
CA LYS A 72 -14.43 -4.06 -21.92
C LYS A 72 -13.21 -3.22 -21.53
N GLN A 73 -13.30 -1.90 -21.69
CA GLN A 73 -12.22 -0.98 -21.31
C GLN A 73 -12.03 -0.94 -19.79
N LEU A 74 -13.11 -0.97 -19.01
CA LEU A 74 -13.04 -1.05 -17.54
C LEU A 74 -12.35 -2.33 -17.09
N ARG A 75 -12.68 -3.47 -17.70
CA ARG A 75 -12.02 -4.74 -17.43
C ARG A 75 -10.52 -4.66 -17.67
N GLU A 76 -10.08 -4.08 -18.79
CA GLU A 76 -8.66 -3.88 -19.10
C GLU A 76 -7.98 -3.00 -18.04
N VAL A 77 -8.62 -1.88 -17.65
CA VAL A 77 -8.13 -1.00 -16.58
C VAL A 77 -8.03 -1.71 -15.23
N TYR A 78 -9.02 -2.54 -14.88
CA TYR A 78 -9.01 -3.30 -13.63
C TYR A 78 -7.89 -4.33 -13.61
N VAL A 79 -7.71 -5.11 -14.68
CA VAL A 79 -6.64 -6.09 -14.76
C VAL A 79 -5.27 -5.42 -14.71
N GLU A 80 -5.08 -4.29 -15.39
CA GLU A 80 -3.84 -3.52 -15.35
C GLU A 80 -3.55 -2.99 -13.93
N LYS A 81 -4.56 -2.36 -13.28
CA LYS A 81 -4.44 -1.90 -11.89
C LYS A 81 -4.08 -3.05 -10.96
N LEU A 82 -4.83 -4.15 -11.01
CA LEU A 82 -4.64 -5.31 -10.14
C LEU A 82 -3.27 -5.97 -10.36
N GLY A 83 -2.80 -6.06 -11.61
CA GLY A 83 -1.45 -6.54 -11.93
C GLY A 83 -0.33 -5.68 -11.33
N ASN A 84 -0.62 -4.39 -11.06
CA ASN A 84 0.33 -3.45 -10.47
C ASN A 84 0.30 -3.36 -8.93
N ILE A 85 -0.82 -3.72 -8.30
CA ILE A 85 -0.99 -3.59 -6.83
C ILE A 85 -1.01 -4.93 -6.10
N LEU A 86 -1.27 -6.03 -6.79
CA LEU A 86 -1.21 -7.38 -6.25
C LEU A 86 0.12 -8.04 -6.60
N PHE A 87 0.58 -8.94 -5.72
CA PHE A 87 1.87 -9.60 -5.86
C PHE A 87 1.78 -11.08 -5.50
N THR A 88 2.58 -11.91 -6.17
CA THR A 88 2.89 -13.26 -5.68
C THR A 88 3.99 -13.21 -4.61
N LEU A 89 4.15 -14.29 -3.85
CA LEU A 89 5.21 -14.37 -2.83
C LEU A 89 6.61 -14.29 -3.45
N GLU A 90 6.78 -14.85 -4.65
CA GLU A 90 8.02 -14.80 -5.42
C GLU A 90 8.33 -13.37 -5.88
N GLU A 91 7.32 -12.63 -6.35
CA GLU A 91 7.50 -11.23 -6.76
C GLU A 91 7.92 -10.34 -5.58
N ILE A 92 7.34 -10.55 -4.39
CA ILE A 92 7.74 -9.79 -3.19
C ILE A 92 9.24 -9.96 -2.89
N ALA A 93 9.76 -11.17 -2.99
CA ALA A 93 11.15 -11.51 -2.67
C ALA A 93 12.14 -11.30 -3.82
N SER A 94 11.67 -10.89 -5.00
CA SER A 94 12.54 -10.70 -6.18
C SER A 94 13.43 -9.47 -6.02
N PRO A 95 14.59 -9.41 -6.69
CA PRO A 95 15.42 -8.19 -6.72
C PRO A 95 14.61 -6.96 -7.17
N LEU A 96 15.01 -5.77 -6.68
CA LEU A 96 14.38 -4.50 -7.02
C LEU A 96 15.12 -3.81 -8.16
N SER A 97 14.39 -3.14 -9.03
CA SER A 97 14.99 -2.31 -10.09
C SER A 97 14.95 -0.81 -9.77
N TYR A 98 13.86 -0.32 -9.18
CA TYR A 98 13.65 1.10 -8.86
C TYR A 98 12.72 1.26 -7.65
N TYR A 99 12.70 2.43 -7.01
CA TYR A 99 12.03 2.61 -5.71
C TYR A 99 10.51 2.43 -5.75
N ALA A 100 9.84 2.89 -6.81
CA ALA A 100 8.38 2.70 -6.94
C ALA A 100 7.96 1.22 -7.03
N GLU A 101 8.89 0.30 -7.33
CA GLU A 101 8.63 -1.13 -7.21
C GLU A 101 8.61 -1.58 -5.74
N TYR A 102 9.57 -1.11 -4.93
CA TYR A 102 9.60 -1.34 -3.50
C TYR A 102 8.33 -0.79 -2.81
N GLU A 103 7.94 0.45 -3.14
CA GLU A 103 6.75 1.09 -2.56
C GLU A 103 5.49 0.25 -2.80
N ARG A 104 5.26 -0.19 -4.05
CA ARG A 104 4.07 -0.99 -4.38
C ARG A 104 4.03 -2.32 -3.64
N ARG A 105 5.17 -3.02 -3.56
CA ARG A 105 5.29 -4.28 -2.82
C ARG A 105 5.08 -4.08 -1.32
N SER A 106 5.67 -3.01 -0.77
CA SER A 106 5.51 -2.61 0.63
C SER A 106 4.05 -2.28 0.94
N ARG A 107 3.39 -1.48 0.09
CA ARG A 107 1.98 -1.11 0.19
C ARG A 107 1.07 -2.34 0.14
N TYR A 108 1.38 -3.34 -0.70
CA TYR A 108 0.66 -4.60 -0.71
C TYR A 108 0.75 -5.33 0.63
N LEU A 109 1.95 -5.43 1.21
CA LEU A 109 2.15 -6.08 2.51
C LEU A 109 1.43 -5.33 3.64
N HIS A 110 1.48 -3.99 3.67
CA HIS A 110 0.82 -3.20 4.70
C HIS A 110 -0.71 -3.21 4.60
N ASN A 111 -1.27 -3.14 3.38
CA ASN A 111 -2.70 -2.84 3.20
C ASN A 111 -3.54 -3.99 2.66
N TYR A 112 -2.96 -4.94 1.91
CA TYR A 112 -3.74 -5.98 1.20
C TYR A 112 -3.46 -7.37 1.72
N TYR A 113 -2.20 -7.72 1.98
CA TYR A 113 -1.81 -9.06 2.43
C TYR A 113 -2.50 -9.44 3.74
N GLY A 114 -2.55 -8.52 4.70
CA GLY A 114 -3.19 -8.72 5.99
C GLY A 114 -4.69 -9.03 5.93
N MET A 115 -5.38 -8.72 4.82
CA MET A 115 -6.81 -8.98 4.64
C MET A 115 -7.10 -10.41 4.20
N GLN A 116 -6.08 -11.24 3.98
CA GLN A 116 -6.21 -12.66 3.64
C GLN A 116 -6.57 -13.55 4.83
N GLU A 117 -6.76 -12.95 6.00
CA GLU A 117 -7.18 -13.61 7.23
C GLU A 117 -8.01 -12.68 8.12
N ASP A 118 -8.93 -13.26 8.88
CA ASP A 118 -9.73 -12.56 9.90
C ASP A 118 -8.84 -11.80 10.89
N ASN A 119 -9.10 -10.50 11.02
CA ASN A 119 -8.26 -9.61 11.82
C ASN A 119 -9.06 -8.47 12.48
N ILE A 120 -8.41 -7.79 13.42
CA ILE A 120 -8.89 -6.53 13.98
C ILE A 120 -7.82 -5.47 13.75
N SER A 121 -8.16 -4.41 13.03
CA SER A 121 -7.24 -3.29 12.78
C SER A 121 -6.81 -2.61 14.07
N LEU A 122 -5.53 -2.20 14.14
CA LEU A 122 -5.01 -1.35 15.22
C LEU A 122 -5.73 0.00 15.29
N PHE A 123 -6.26 0.47 14.16
CA PHE A 123 -6.93 1.76 14.03
C PHE A 123 -8.44 1.69 14.22
N ASP A 124 -8.97 0.55 14.64
CA ASP A 124 -10.39 0.35 14.89
C ASP A 124 -10.85 1.12 16.15
N ALA A 125 -11.18 2.40 15.95
CA ALA A 125 -11.53 3.36 17.00
C ALA A 125 -13.05 3.56 17.18
N GLY A 126 -13.88 2.75 16.52
CA GLY A 126 -15.34 2.91 16.52
C GLY A 126 -16.05 2.13 17.63
N GLY A 127 -17.29 2.55 17.93
CA GLY A 127 -18.24 1.81 18.77
C GLY A 127 -18.58 2.47 20.11
N THR A 128 -19.58 1.90 20.76
CA THR A 128 -19.99 2.19 22.13
C THR A 128 -18.92 1.75 23.13
N LYS A 129 -19.01 2.24 24.37
CA LYS A 129 -18.10 1.82 25.45
C LYS A 129 -18.07 0.31 25.66
N GLN A 130 -19.21 -0.36 25.50
CA GLN A 130 -19.31 -1.80 25.65
C GLN A 130 -18.57 -2.53 24.51
N GLU A 131 -18.81 -2.13 23.25
CA GLU A 131 -18.13 -2.71 22.09
C GLU A 131 -16.60 -2.53 22.17
N VAL A 132 -16.14 -1.36 22.62
CA VAL A 132 -14.70 -1.11 22.85
C VAL A 132 -14.13 -2.05 23.91
N GLU A 133 -14.84 -2.28 25.01
CA GLU A 133 -14.39 -3.17 26.08
C GLU A 133 -14.38 -4.65 25.64
N GLU A 134 -15.38 -5.08 24.89
CA GLU A 134 -15.43 -6.42 24.28
C GLU A 134 -14.29 -6.61 23.27
N ARG A 135 -14.02 -5.61 22.44
CA ARG A 135 -12.91 -5.61 21.48
C ARG A 135 -11.56 -5.73 22.19
N LYS A 136 -11.35 -4.98 23.29
CA LYS A 136 -10.14 -5.08 24.10
C LYS A 136 -9.91 -6.49 24.66
N LYS A 137 -10.97 -7.13 25.17
CA LYS A 137 -10.90 -8.51 25.66
C LYS A 137 -10.56 -9.49 24.55
N LYS A 138 -11.11 -9.29 23.35
CA LYS A 138 -10.78 -10.11 22.16
C LYS A 138 -9.33 -9.90 21.73
N ILE A 139 -8.87 -8.66 21.62
CA ILE A 139 -7.48 -8.32 21.23
C ILE A 139 -6.46 -8.92 22.21
N ALA A 140 -6.79 -8.97 23.51
CA ALA A 140 -5.90 -9.52 24.53
C ALA A 140 -5.53 -11.00 24.32
N THR A 141 -6.27 -11.74 23.50
CA THR A 141 -5.98 -13.15 23.15
C THR A 141 -5.36 -13.30 21.74
N MET A 142 -5.13 -12.19 21.04
CA MET A 142 -4.63 -12.16 19.67
C MET A 142 -3.15 -11.74 19.63
N ILE A 143 -2.54 -11.96 18.47
CA ILE A 143 -1.14 -11.67 18.18
C ILE A 143 -1.09 -10.38 17.37
N PHE A 144 -0.32 -9.41 17.84
CA PHE A 144 -0.07 -8.18 17.10
C PHE A 144 0.86 -8.45 15.92
N ASN A 145 0.45 -8.01 14.73
CA ASN A 145 1.26 -8.01 13.53
C ASN A 145 1.72 -6.57 13.21
N PRO A 146 3.02 -6.28 13.29
CA PRO A 146 3.54 -4.93 13.08
C PRO A 146 3.54 -4.51 11.60
N VAL A 147 3.44 -5.45 10.65
CA VAL A 147 3.42 -5.14 9.21
C VAL A 147 2.01 -4.76 8.76
N GLY A 148 1.00 -5.54 9.12
CA GLY A 148 -0.39 -5.23 8.74
C GLY A 148 -1.09 -4.21 9.65
N PHE A 149 -0.44 -3.78 10.74
CA PHE A 149 -1.03 -2.97 11.82
C PHE A 149 -2.38 -3.54 12.29
N ALA A 150 -2.42 -4.84 12.56
CA ALA A 150 -3.64 -5.53 12.96
C ALA A 150 -3.35 -6.72 13.89
N TYR A 151 -4.39 -7.19 14.57
CA TYR A 151 -4.35 -8.32 15.49
C TYR A 151 -4.96 -9.56 14.83
N TYR A 152 -4.30 -10.71 15.00
CA TYR A 152 -4.66 -11.99 14.38
C TYR A 152 -4.70 -13.13 15.41
N THR A 153 -5.48 -14.18 15.15
CA THR A 153 -5.43 -15.43 15.94
C THR A 153 -4.41 -16.43 15.38
N ASN A 154 -4.12 -16.36 14.07
CA ASN A 154 -3.23 -17.28 13.38
C ASN A 154 -1.75 -16.86 13.50
N ALA A 155 -1.02 -17.54 14.39
CA ALA A 155 0.40 -17.26 14.62
C ALA A 155 1.29 -17.54 13.40
N ASP A 156 0.93 -18.51 12.57
CA ASP A 156 1.73 -18.93 11.41
C ASP A 156 1.63 -17.87 10.31
N PHE A 157 0.42 -17.33 10.09
CA PHE A 157 0.19 -16.20 9.19
C PHE A 157 1.01 -14.97 9.60
N VAL A 158 1.01 -14.60 10.89
CA VAL A 158 1.80 -13.46 11.37
C VAL A 158 3.30 -13.68 11.15
N ARG A 159 3.81 -14.89 11.41
CA ARG A 159 5.24 -15.20 11.18
C ARG A 159 5.59 -15.13 9.69
N GLU A 160 4.73 -15.63 8.81
CA GLU A 160 4.94 -15.56 7.37
C GLU A 160 4.91 -14.11 6.86
N HIS A 161 3.94 -13.32 7.29
CA HIS A 161 3.80 -11.92 6.89
C HIS A 161 5.04 -11.09 7.27
N VAL A 162 5.52 -11.25 8.52
CA VAL A 162 6.75 -10.61 8.99
C VAL A 162 7.96 -11.08 8.19
N ALA A 163 8.07 -12.38 7.92
CA ALA A 163 9.19 -12.93 7.15
C ALA A 163 9.20 -12.41 5.69
N LEU A 164 8.02 -12.23 5.07
CA LEU A 164 7.90 -11.63 3.74
C LEU A 164 8.36 -10.17 3.73
N PHE A 165 7.94 -9.39 4.73
CA PHE A 165 8.38 -8.01 4.85
C PHE A 165 9.89 -7.90 5.06
N GLN A 166 10.48 -8.75 5.91
CA GLN A 166 11.93 -8.81 6.11
C GLN A 166 12.70 -9.14 4.82
N ARG A 167 12.15 -10.00 3.95
CA ARG A 167 12.76 -10.28 2.63
C ARG A 167 12.71 -9.07 1.71
N LEU A 168 11.61 -8.33 1.71
CA LEU A 168 11.49 -7.08 0.94
C LEU A 168 12.48 -6.02 1.45
N GLU A 169 12.62 -5.87 2.77
CA GLU A 169 13.60 -4.97 3.38
C GLU A 169 15.04 -5.38 3.00
N ALA A 170 15.37 -6.67 3.05
CA ALA A 170 16.67 -7.16 2.60
C ALA A 170 16.93 -6.87 1.10
N ALA A 171 15.91 -6.96 0.25
CA ALA A 171 16.02 -6.59 -1.16
C ALA A 171 16.24 -5.08 -1.33
N ARG A 172 15.61 -4.23 -0.50
CA ARG A 172 15.87 -2.78 -0.47
C ARG A 172 17.28 -2.48 0.01
N ASP A 173 17.73 -3.12 1.07
CA ASP A 173 19.05 -2.90 1.65
C ASP A 173 20.17 -3.31 0.69
N ALA A 174 19.94 -4.32 -0.16
CA ALA A 174 20.87 -4.67 -1.25
C ALA A 174 21.04 -3.53 -2.28
N MET A 175 20.12 -2.56 -2.34
CA MET A 175 20.21 -1.38 -3.20
C MET A 175 20.99 -0.22 -2.58
N ARG A 176 21.60 -0.40 -1.39
CA ARG A 176 22.28 0.67 -0.62
C ARG A 176 23.26 1.51 -1.43
N ASP A 177 24.03 0.89 -2.31
CA ASP A 177 25.04 1.56 -3.14
C ASP A 177 24.58 1.82 -4.59
N ASN A 178 23.29 1.64 -4.87
CA ASN A 178 22.72 1.92 -6.19
C ASN A 178 22.24 3.38 -6.29
N PHE A 179 23.04 4.22 -6.93
CA PHE A 179 22.76 5.65 -7.09
C PHE A 179 21.40 5.93 -7.75
N GLU A 180 21.06 5.25 -8.86
CA GLU A 180 19.82 5.51 -9.60
C GLU A 180 18.58 5.08 -8.81
N TYR A 181 18.69 3.97 -8.06
CA TYR A 181 17.64 3.55 -7.14
C TYR A 181 17.36 4.63 -6.09
N TRP A 182 18.38 5.10 -5.38
CA TRP A 182 18.21 6.10 -4.33
C TRP A 182 17.77 7.46 -4.88
N LYS A 183 18.28 7.86 -6.04
CA LYS A 183 17.82 9.09 -6.70
C LYS A 183 16.33 9.00 -7.03
N SER A 184 15.87 7.86 -7.54
CA SER A 184 14.44 7.62 -7.77
C SER A 184 13.63 7.61 -6.48
N ALA A 185 14.20 7.11 -5.39
CA ALA A 185 13.55 7.09 -4.07
C ALA A 185 13.33 8.48 -3.51
N PHE A 186 14.37 9.31 -3.47
CA PHE A 186 14.25 10.69 -3.00
C PHE A 186 13.29 11.49 -3.87
N LYS A 187 13.35 11.35 -5.19
CA LYS A 187 12.44 12.05 -6.10
C LYS A 187 10.98 11.65 -5.87
N TYR A 188 10.72 10.36 -5.62
CA TYR A 188 9.39 9.88 -5.28
C TYR A 188 8.87 10.51 -3.98
N GLU A 189 9.66 10.48 -2.91
CA GLU A 189 9.23 11.05 -1.62
C GLU A 189 9.12 12.58 -1.68
N MET A 190 9.97 13.27 -2.45
CA MET A 190 9.81 14.70 -2.71
C MET A 190 8.47 15.02 -3.38
N ALA A 191 8.03 14.21 -4.34
CA ALA A 191 6.72 14.37 -4.96
C ALA A 191 5.59 14.07 -3.96
N ASN A 192 5.73 13.00 -3.16
CA ASN A 192 4.75 12.56 -2.19
C ASN A 192 4.53 13.57 -1.04
N HIS A 193 5.58 14.29 -0.65
CA HIS A 193 5.57 15.29 0.42
C HIS A 193 5.53 16.74 -0.10
N GLU A 194 5.12 16.94 -1.36
CA GLU A 194 4.92 18.26 -1.99
C GLU A 194 6.13 19.20 -1.82
N TYR A 195 7.33 18.66 -2.02
CA TYR A 195 8.59 19.26 -1.61
C TYR A 195 8.79 20.72 -2.05
N ALA A 196 8.28 21.10 -3.23
CA ALA A 196 8.46 22.44 -3.80
C ALA A 196 7.72 23.55 -3.03
N ILE A 197 6.70 23.19 -2.23
CA ILE A 197 5.86 24.13 -1.48
C ILE A 197 5.82 23.84 0.02
N ASN A 198 6.42 22.73 0.45
CA ASN A 198 6.45 22.31 1.83
C ASN A 198 7.58 23.01 2.60
N TRP A 199 7.22 23.68 3.69
CA TRP A 199 8.18 24.44 4.51
C TRP A 199 9.19 23.55 5.25
N GLN A 200 8.83 22.30 5.56
CA GLN A 200 9.68 21.31 6.25
C GLN A 200 10.08 20.14 5.31
N ALA A 201 10.17 20.42 4.00
CA ALA A 201 10.25 19.42 2.95
C ALA A 201 11.41 18.41 3.10
N ASP A 202 12.55 18.86 3.61
CA ASP A 202 13.73 18.02 3.81
C ASP A 202 13.49 16.96 4.87
N TRP A 203 12.94 17.37 6.01
CA TRP A 203 12.59 16.44 7.08
C TRP A 203 11.46 15.49 6.66
N ASP A 204 10.39 15.98 6.04
CA ASP A 204 9.28 15.12 5.57
C ASP A 204 9.78 14.08 4.55
N THR A 205 10.64 14.48 3.61
CA THR A 205 11.21 13.55 2.60
C THR A 205 12.15 12.54 3.23
N LEU A 206 13.05 12.97 4.12
CA LEU A 206 14.09 12.10 4.67
C LEU A 206 13.54 11.17 5.77
N SER A 207 12.53 11.61 6.52
CA SER A 207 11.86 10.79 7.54
C SER A 207 11.09 9.60 6.97
N ALA A 208 10.77 9.60 5.67
CA ALA A 208 10.25 8.43 4.98
C ALA A 208 11.24 7.23 4.98
N PHE A 209 12.54 7.49 5.17
CA PHE A 209 13.59 6.47 5.15
C PHE A 209 14.07 6.03 6.54
N GLY A 210 13.52 6.61 7.61
CA GLY A 210 13.87 6.25 8.98
C GLY A 210 13.46 7.31 9.99
N ASN A 211 13.61 6.99 11.27
CA ASN A 211 13.29 7.91 12.34
C ASN A 211 14.38 8.98 12.48
N ILE A 212 14.02 10.24 12.26
CA ILE A 212 14.88 11.41 12.45
C ILE A 212 14.18 12.50 13.24
N GLN A 213 14.94 13.29 13.98
CA GLN A 213 14.43 14.44 14.70
C GLN A 213 14.32 15.65 13.76
N TYR A 214 13.28 16.46 13.90
CA TYR A 214 13.18 17.73 13.18
C TYR A 214 14.17 18.76 13.73
N HIS A 215 15.00 19.33 12.86
CA HIS A 215 16.08 20.26 13.24
C HIS A 215 15.84 21.72 12.86
N GLY A 216 14.63 22.07 12.41
CA GLY A 216 14.30 23.45 12.03
C GLY A 216 14.82 23.81 10.64
N HIS A 217 15.45 24.98 10.48
CA HIS A 217 16.07 25.43 9.22
C HIS A 217 17.51 25.89 9.45
N ASP A 218 18.27 25.05 10.14
CA ASP A 218 19.71 25.25 10.30
C ASP A 218 20.42 25.06 8.95
N GLU A 219 21.51 25.79 8.70
CA GLU A 219 22.30 25.70 7.47
C GLU A 219 22.85 24.29 7.23
N ASN A 220 22.95 23.48 8.29
CA ASN A 220 23.44 22.10 8.26
C ASN A 220 22.35 21.04 8.46
N GLU A 221 21.06 21.38 8.44
CA GLU A 221 19.98 20.45 8.81
C GLU A 221 19.99 19.15 7.99
N VAL A 222 20.24 19.24 6.68
CA VAL A 222 20.21 18.08 5.77
C VAL A 222 21.34 17.09 6.10
N GLU A 223 22.53 17.60 6.45
CA GLU A 223 23.64 16.73 6.85
C GLU A 223 23.38 16.06 8.20
N GLN A 224 22.70 16.74 9.14
CA GLN A 224 22.26 16.15 10.41
C GLN A 224 21.28 14.99 10.15
N TYR A 225 20.29 15.19 9.27
CA TYR A 225 19.36 14.12 8.89
C TYR A 225 20.08 12.93 8.23
N PHE A 226 21.06 13.19 7.36
CA PHE A 226 21.85 12.11 6.75
C PHE A 226 22.67 11.32 7.75
N ASP A 227 23.22 11.98 8.77
CA ASP A 227 24.00 11.33 9.83
C ASP A 227 23.11 10.44 10.71
N GLU A 228 21.92 10.92 11.08
CA GLU A 228 20.92 10.14 11.84
C GLU A 228 20.41 8.93 11.06
N LEU A 229 20.20 9.07 9.75
CA LEU A 229 19.79 7.97 8.86
C LEU A 229 20.95 7.05 8.47
N HIS A 230 22.18 7.38 8.87
CA HIS A 230 23.40 6.65 8.49
C HIS A 230 23.55 6.47 6.98
N PHE A 231 23.23 7.52 6.22
CA PHE A 231 23.33 7.51 4.76
C PHE A 231 24.77 7.45 4.28
N THR A 232 25.01 6.53 3.35
CA THR A 232 26.25 6.39 2.60
C THR A 232 26.51 7.61 1.71
N GLU A 233 27.75 7.78 1.27
CA GLU A 233 28.12 8.83 0.32
C GLU A 233 27.28 8.74 -0.97
N THR A 234 26.97 7.53 -1.43
CA THR A 234 26.11 7.29 -2.59
C THR A 234 24.71 7.86 -2.38
N GLN A 235 24.08 7.57 -1.23
CA GLN A 235 22.75 8.07 -0.89
C GLN A 235 22.72 9.60 -0.79
N ARG A 236 23.71 10.21 -0.14
CA ARG A 236 23.82 11.68 -0.04
C ARG A 236 23.94 12.34 -1.41
N LYS A 237 24.80 11.80 -2.29
CA LYS A 237 24.94 12.27 -3.68
C LYS A 237 23.63 12.14 -4.45
N ALA A 238 22.93 11.01 -4.28
CA ALA A 238 21.67 10.73 -4.95
C ALA A 238 20.55 11.69 -4.52
N TYR A 239 20.44 12.01 -3.22
CA TYR A 239 19.49 12.99 -2.71
C TYR A 239 19.71 14.37 -3.35
N TRP A 240 20.95 14.87 -3.36
CA TRP A 240 21.21 16.19 -3.93
C TRP A 240 20.96 16.22 -5.44
N ALA A 241 21.19 15.11 -6.14
CA ALA A 241 20.84 14.97 -7.55
C ALA A 241 19.32 14.99 -7.77
N ALA A 242 18.56 14.25 -6.95
CA ALA A 242 17.10 14.22 -6.99
C ALA A 242 16.52 15.61 -6.72
N ARG A 243 16.98 16.30 -5.68
CA ARG A 243 16.53 17.67 -5.32
C ARG A 243 16.71 18.63 -6.48
N ARG A 244 17.90 18.64 -7.10
CA ARG A 244 18.20 19.54 -8.25
C ARG A 244 17.33 19.23 -9.46
N GLU A 245 17.03 17.96 -9.70
CA GLU A 245 16.16 17.55 -10.81
C GLU A 245 14.70 17.93 -10.53
N TYR A 246 14.19 17.59 -9.35
CA TYR A 246 12.83 17.89 -8.92
C TYR A 246 12.53 19.39 -8.97
N MET A 247 13.41 20.22 -8.41
CA MET A 247 13.23 21.68 -8.43
C MET A 247 13.32 22.28 -9.83
N ARG A 248 14.02 21.62 -10.77
CA ARG A 248 14.04 22.06 -12.17
C ARG A 248 12.70 21.77 -12.85
N GLU A 249 12.13 20.59 -12.60
CA GLU A 249 10.84 20.16 -13.14
C GLU A 249 9.67 20.95 -12.53
N ALA A 250 9.75 21.31 -11.25
CA ALA A 250 8.72 22.11 -10.59
C ALA A 250 8.69 23.59 -11.05
N ASN A 251 9.79 24.09 -11.61
CA ASN A 251 9.93 25.47 -12.08
C ASN A 251 9.83 25.61 -13.61
N SER A 252 9.59 24.52 -14.35
CA SER A 252 9.42 24.48 -15.81
C SER A 252 7.95 24.50 -16.20
#